data_AF-A0A7K2N1W6-F1
#
_entry.id   AF-A0A7K2N1W6-F1
#
_cell.length_a   1.000
_cell.length_b   1.000
_cell.length_c   1.000
_cell.angle_alpha   90.00
_cell.angle_beta   90.00
_cell.angle_gamma   90.00
#
_symmetry.space_group_name_H-M   'P 1'
#
loop_
_entity.id
_entity.type
_entity.pdbx_description
1 polymer ?
#
loop_
_entity_poly.entity_id
_entity_poly.type
_entity_poly.pdbx_seq_one_letter_code
_entity_poly.pdbx_strand_id
1 'polypeptide(L)'
;MLSALLGMHDTLALAERSIDFHRDHLARLLHPDRQIGPHEVSHLLDGTRRLAEAVAVREAQATSVAAVLQSLTRAPAPPSASPTPSPP
;
A
#
# COMPACT_ATOMS: atom_id res chain seq x y z
N MET A 1 -8.79 16.37 6.84
CA MET A 1 -9.02 15.31 5.81
C MET A 1 -7.82 15.19 4.87
N LEU A 2 -7.35 16.29 4.25
CA LEU A 2 -6.07 16.30 3.52
C LEU A 2 -4.89 15.82 4.38
N SER A 3 -4.79 16.29 5.62
CA SER A 3 -3.77 15.84 6.58
C SER A 3 -3.79 14.33 6.84
N ALA A 4 -4.98 13.72 6.86
CA ALA A 4 -5.11 12.27 7.03
C ALA A 4 -4.63 11.52 5.79
N LEU A 5 -4.99 11.99 4.58
CA LEU A 5 -4.48 11.44 3.32
C LEU A 5 -2.95 11.54 3.21
N LEU A 6 -2.38 12.66 3.65
CA LEU A 6 -0.92 12.85 3.68
C LEU A 6 -0.26 11.88 4.67
N GLY A 7 -0.80 11.73 5.89
CA GLY A 7 -0.26 10.77 6.85
C GLY A 7 -0.37 9.30 6.37
N MET A 8 -1.45 8.95 5.67
CA MET A 8 -1.60 7.63 5.05
C MET A 8 -0.61 7.43 3.90
N HIS A 9 -0.36 8.47 3.10
CA HIS A 9 0.67 8.45 2.05
C HIS A 9 2.07 8.25 2.62
N ASP A 10 2.44 8.97 3.69
CA ASP A 10 3.73 8.82 4.35
C ASP A 10 3.92 7.41 4.91
N THR A 11 2.86 6.83 5.48
CA THR A 11 2.88 5.45 5.99
C THR A 11 3.05 4.43 4.86
N LEU A 12 2.37 4.65 3.73
CA LEU A 12 2.51 3.82 2.53
C LEU A 12 3.93 3.92 1.95
N ALA A 13 4.47 5.13 1.80
CA ALA A 13 5.83 5.37 1.30
C ALA A 13 6.89 4.73 2.20
N LEU A 14 6.69 4.77 3.52
CA LEU A 14 7.56 4.09 4.48
C LEU A 14 7.52 2.57 4.31
N ALA A 15 6.32 2.00 4.12
CA ALA A 15 6.15 0.57 3.90
C ALA A 15 6.85 0.12 2.60
N GLU A 16 6.70 0.89 1.51
CA GLU A 16 7.37 0.61 0.23
C GLU A 16 8.90 0.65 0.37
N ARG A 17 9.44 1.67 1.04
CA ARG A 17 10.89 1.75 1.31
C ARG A 17 11.39 0.60 2.19
N SER A 18 10.57 0.13 3.13
CA SER A 18 10.89 -1.03 3.97
C SER A 18 10.93 -2.33 3.15
N ILE A 19 9.98 -2.51 2.22
CA ILE A 19 9.96 -3.63 1.27
C ILE A 19 11.25 -3.67 0.45
N ASP A 20 11.64 -2.54 -0.15
CA ASP A 20 12.86 -2.44 -0.96
C ASP A 20 14.10 -2.81 -0.12
N PHE A 21 14.20 -2.26 1.10
CA PHE A 21 15.30 -2.55 2.00
C PHE A 21 15.40 -4.04 2.36
N HIS A 22 14.29 -4.67 2.75
CA HIS A 22 14.28 -6.07 3.15
C HIS A 22 14.52 -7.00 1.96
N ARG A 23 13.96 -6.68 0.79
CA ARG A 23 14.22 -7.40 -0.46
C ARG A 23 15.70 -7.35 -0.84
N ASP A 24 16.31 -6.16 -0.82
CA ASP A 24 17.72 -5.99 -1.15
C ASP A 24 18.64 -6.70 -0.16
N HIS A 25 18.29 -6.67 1.12
CA HIS A 25 19.01 -7.41 2.15
C HIS A 25 18.95 -8.92 1.91
N LEU A 26 17.76 -9.47 1.62
CA LEU A 26 17.59 -10.88 1.29
C LEU A 26 18.33 -11.27 0.00
N ALA A 27 18.32 -10.42 -1.03
CA ALA A 27 19.04 -10.67 -2.28
C ALA A 27 20.56 -10.77 -2.06
N ARG A 28 21.12 -9.98 -1.13
CA ARG A 28 22.54 -10.10 -0.73
C ARG A 28 22.83 -11.38 0.05
N LEU A 29 21.91 -11.83 0.90
CA LEU A 29 22.07 -13.07 1.66
C LEU A 29 21.94 -14.33 0.81
N LEU A 30 21.05 -14.30 -0.19
CA LEU A 30 20.77 -15.39 -1.13
C LEU A 30 21.70 -15.39 -2.36
N HIS A 31 22.79 -14.63 -2.35
CA HIS A 31 23.68 -14.56 -3.49
C HIS A 31 24.26 -15.95 -3.80
N PRO A 32 24.26 -16.40 -5.07
CA PRO A 32 24.57 -17.79 -5.42
C PRO A 32 25.99 -18.23 -5.02
N ASP A 33 26.93 -17.30 -4.94
CA ASP A 33 28.32 -17.58 -4.53
C ASP A 33 28.50 -17.60 -3.00
N ARG A 34 27.43 -17.36 -2.22
CA ARG A 34 27.48 -17.26 -0.77
C ARG A 34 26.91 -18.52 -0.13
N GLN A 35 27.73 -19.20 0.69
CA GLN A 35 27.24 -20.32 1.50
C GLN A 35 26.40 -19.78 2.66
N ILE A 36 25.21 -20.34 2.85
CA ILE A 36 24.31 -19.97 3.93
C ILE A 36 24.69 -20.73 5.19
N GLY A 37 25.24 -20.02 6.17
CA GLY A 37 25.56 -20.60 7.47
C GLY A 37 24.32 -20.84 8.35
N PRO A 38 24.40 -21.70 9.39
CA PRO A 38 23.26 -21.99 10.28
C PRO A 38 22.70 -20.75 11.01
N HIS A 39 23.54 -19.77 11.36
CA HIS A 39 23.07 -18.50 11.93
C HIS A 39 22.40 -17.58 10.90
N GLU A 40 22.75 -17.73 9.63
CA GLU A 40 22.22 -16.92 8.54
C GLU A 40 20.84 -17.38 8.12
N VAL A 41 20.50 -18.66 8.32
CA VAL A 41 19.13 -19.18 8.15
C VAL A 41 18.16 -18.40 9.03
N SER A 42 18.50 -18.14 10.29
CA SER A 42 17.67 -17.34 11.20
C SER A 42 17.51 -15.90 10.72
N HIS A 43 18.57 -15.29 10.17
CA HIS A 43 18.50 -13.96 9.58
C HIS A 43 17.65 -13.93 8.30
N LEU A 44 17.67 -15.01 7.51
CA LEU A 44 16.84 -15.18 6.33
C LEU A 44 15.36 -15.30 6.71
N LEU A 45 15.05 -16.10 7.74
CA LEU A 45 13.70 -16.22 8.28
C LEU A 45 13.19 -14.91 8.88
N ASP A 46 14.03 -14.20 9.65
CA ASP A 46 13.63 -12.89 10.19
C ASP A 46 13.46 -11.85 9.07
N GLY A 47 14.36 -11.84 8.09
CA GLY A 47 14.29 -10.93 6.94
C GLY A 47 13.05 -11.16 6.07
N THR A 48 12.70 -12.43 5.82
CA THR A 48 11.48 -12.79 5.07
C THR A 48 10.22 -12.46 5.86
N ARG A 49 10.20 -12.68 7.19
CA ARG A 49 9.11 -12.25 8.06
C ARG A 49 8.90 -10.74 8.00
N ARG A 50 9.96 -9.95 8.15
CA ARG A 50 9.89 -8.47 8.09
C ARG A 50 9.44 -7.97 6.72
N LEU A 51 9.88 -8.62 5.65
CA LEU A 51 9.39 -8.34 4.30
C LEU A 51 7.88 -8.58 4.19
N ALA A 52 7.39 -9.72 4.69
CA ALA A 52 5.97 -10.05 4.67
C ALA A 52 5.12 -9.05 5.49
N GLU A 53 5.61 -8.64 6.67
CA GLU A 53 4.98 -7.61 7.49
C GLU A 53 4.89 -6.26 6.75
N ALA A 54 5.97 -5.83 6.10
CA ALA A 54 5.98 -4.59 5.32
C ALA A 54 4.99 -4.65 4.14
N VAL A 55 4.90 -5.79 3.45
CA VAL A 55 3.91 -6.02 2.38
C VAL A 55 2.48 -5.95 2.92
N ALA A 56 2.20 -6.60 4.04
CA ALA A 56 0.88 -6.58 4.67
C ALA A 56 0.46 -5.15 5.07
N VAL A 57 1.38 -4.36 5.64
CA VAL A 57 1.13 -2.94 5.95
C VAL A 57 0.84 -2.15 4.66
N ARG A 58 1.64 -2.34 3.62
CA ARG A 58 1.45 -1.66 2.33
C ARG A 58 0.07 -1.96 1.74
N GLU A 59 -0.37 -3.22 1.75
CA GLU A 59 -1.67 -3.63 1.23
C GLU A 59 -2.84 -3.05 2.04
N ALA A 60 -2.74 -3.06 3.38
CA ALA A 60 -3.75 -2.45 4.25
C ALA A 60 -3.86 -0.93 4.03
N GLN A 61 -2.73 -0.23 3.88
CA GLN A 61 -2.71 1.21 3.60
C GLN A 61 -3.25 1.52 2.20
N ALA A 62 -2.85 0.77 1.16
CA ALA A 62 -3.36 0.94 -0.19
C ALA A 62 -4.88 0.78 -0.24
N THR A 63 -5.42 -0.23 0.44
CA THR A 63 -6.87 -0.47 0.55
C THR A 63 -7.57 0.71 1.24
N SER A 64 -7.02 1.17 2.36
CA SER A 64 -7.60 2.28 3.12
C SER A 64 -7.57 3.59 2.34
N VAL A 65 -6.44 3.92 1.68
CA VAL A 65 -6.31 5.11 0.83
C VAL A 65 -7.31 5.04 -0.32
N ALA A 66 -7.44 3.90 -0.99
CA ALA A 66 -8.39 3.73 -2.09
C ALA A 66 -9.84 3.97 -1.62
N ALA A 67 -10.23 3.43 -0.46
CA ALA A 67 -11.56 3.65 0.11
C ALA A 67 -11.82 5.13 0.44
N VAL A 68 -10.82 5.83 0.99
CA VAL A 68 -10.94 7.27 1.27
C VAL A 68 -11.05 8.05 -0.03
N LEU A 69 -10.23 7.77 -1.04
CA LEU A 69 -10.33 8.46 -2.34
C LEU A 69 -11.69 8.22 -3.01
N GLN A 70 -12.22 6.99 -2.94
CA GLN A 70 -13.55 6.64 -3.43
C GLN A 70 -14.67 7.38 -2.70
N SER A 71 -14.57 7.56 -1.38
CA SER A 71 -15.57 8.30 -0.62
C SER A 71 -15.56 9.80 -0.93
N LEU A 72 -14.44 10.33 -1.44
CA LEU A 72 -14.29 11.72 -1.84
C LEU A 72 -14.70 11.99 -3.29
N THR A 73 -14.70 10.97 -4.16
CA THR A 73 -15.18 11.13 -5.53
C THR A 73 -16.67 11.48 -5.56
N ARG A 74 -17.00 12.58 -6.25
CA ARG A 74 -18.37 13.06 -6.40
C ARG A 74 -19.21 12.05 -7.19
N ALA A 75 -20.34 11.61 -6.63
CA ALA A 75 -21.34 10.83 -7.35
C ALA A 75 -21.87 11.64 -8.55
N PRO A 76 -22.15 11.02 -9.71
CA PRO A 76 -22.73 11.72 -10.85
C PRO A 76 -24.01 12.41 -10.41
N ALA A 77 -24.16 13.70 -10.76
CA ALA A 77 -25.41 14.41 -10.49
C ALA A 77 -26.56 13.69 -11.24
N PRO A 78 -27.72 13.46 -10.60
CA PRO A 78 -28.86 12.88 -11.29
C PRO A 78 -29.20 13.77 -12.49
N PRO A 79 -29.61 13.19 -13.64
CA PRO A 79 -29.99 13.97 -14.80
C PRO A 79 -31.09 14.95 -14.40
N SER A 80 -30.88 16.23 -14.67
CA SER A 80 -31.88 17.27 -14.41
C SER A 80 -33.19 16.88 -15.12
N ALA A 81 -34.25 16.65 -14.35
CA ALA A 81 -35.59 16.50 -14.91
C ALA A 81 -35.90 17.75 -15.74
N SER A 82 -36.09 17.57 -17.04
CA SER A 82 -36.53 18.67 -17.92
C SER A 82 -37.89 19.16 -17.40
N PRO A 83 -38.11 20.48 -17.27
CA PRO A 83 -39.40 20.98 -16.85
C PRO A 83 -40.45 20.56 -17.89
N THR A 84 -41.39 19.70 -17.50
CA THR A 84 -42.56 19.40 -18.31
C THR A 84 -43.32 20.71 -18.57
N PRO A 85 -43.59 21.07 -19.84
CA PRO A 85 -44.35 22.27 -20.14
C PRO A 85 -45.77 22.14 -19.57
N SER A 86 -46.21 23.14 -18.81
CA SER A 86 -47.59 23.22 -18.33
C SER A 86 -48.56 23.38 -19.50
N PRO A 87 -49.68 22.64 -19.54
CA PRO A 87 -50.70 22.80 -20.56
C PRO A 87 -51.51 24.11 -20.39
N PRO A 88 -52.15 24.61 -21.47
CA PRO A 88 -52.86 25.89 -21.51
C PRO A 88 -54.18 25.91 -20.72
#